data_AF-A0A956UMF2-F1
#
_entry.id   AF-A0A956UMF2-F1
#
_cell.length_a   1.000
_cell.length_b   1.000
_cell.length_c   1.000
_cell.angle_alpha   90.00
_cell.angle_beta   90.00
_cell.angle_gamma   90.00
#
_symmetry.space_group_name_H-M   'P 1'
#
loop_
_entity.id
_entity.type
_entity.pdbx_description
1 polymer ?
#
loop_
_entity_poly.entity_id
_entity_poly.type
_entity_poly.pdbx_seq_one_letter_code
_entity_poly.pdbx_strand_id
1 'polypeptide(L)'
;QVIHVPGHTPGSTTYLHGKSAFVGDTLFPGGPGHSRSNDLLKQEIASITTHLYALPDDTIVYPGHGDTTTIAASKAEYEVFAGKDHPADLHGDVSWLES
;
A
#
# COMPACT_ATOMS: atom_id res chain seq x y z
N GLN A 1 -3.94 14.63 9.66
CA GLN A 1 -2.51 14.28 9.81
C GLN A 1 -1.91 14.07 8.43
N VAL A 2 -0.64 14.38 8.25
CA VAL A 2 0.11 14.13 7.01
C VAL A 2 1.15 13.04 7.32
N ILE A 3 1.23 12.01 6.48
CA ILE A 3 2.08 10.84 6.68
C ILE A 3 2.89 10.62 5.41
N HIS A 4 4.23 10.69 5.51
CA HIS A 4 5.11 10.42 4.37
C HIS A 4 5.19 8.91 4.12
N VAL A 5 4.92 8.48 2.89
CA VAL A 5 4.82 7.06 2.52
C VAL A 5 5.51 6.81 1.17
N PRO A 6 6.85 7.02 1.08
CA PRO A 6 7.58 6.88 -0.18
C PRO A 6 7.56 5.44 -0.70
N GLY A 7 7.78 5.29 -2.01
CA GLY A 7 7.72 4.00 -2.69
C GLY A 7 7.40 4.20 -4.17
N HIS A 8 6.10 4.34 -4.48
CA HIS A 8 5.60 4.70 -5.79
C HIS A 8 6.30 5.96 -6.37
N THR A 9 6.38 7.01 -5.55
CA THR A 9 7.27 8.17 -5.78
C THR A 9 7.95 8.61 -4.48
N PRO A 10 9.09 9.33 -4.54
CA PRO A 10 9.75 9.88 -3.35
C PRO A 10 8.89 10.84 -2.52
N GLY A 11 7.91 11.51 -3.16
CA GLY A 11 7.03 12.49 -2.53
C GLY A 11 5.67 11.93 -2.08
N SER A 12 5.44 10.63 -2.23
CA SER A 12 4.15 10.00 -1.90
C SER A 12 3.78 10.26 -0.44
N THR A 13 2.56 10.73 -0.24
CA THR A 13 2.09 11.27 1.04
C THR A 13 0.62 10.91 1.24
N THR A 14 0.29 10.40 2.42
CA THR A 14 -1.09 10.12 2.84
C THR A 14 -1.63 11.27 3.69
N TYR A 15 -2.85 11.69 3.39
CA TYR A 15 -3.62 12.62 4.21
C TYR A 15 -4.69 11.86 5.00
N LEU A 16 -4.55 11.84 6.32
CA LEU A 16 -5.51 11.21 7.23
C LEU A 16 -6.44 12.24 7.86
N HIS A 17 -7.75 12.05 7.71
CA HIS A 17 -8.79 12.87 8.34
C HIS A 17 -9.88 11.97 8.94
N GLY A 18 -9.94 11.89 10.27
CA GLY A 18 -10.83 10.93 10.95
C GLY A 18 -10.48 9.50 10.56
N LYS A 19 -11.45 8.77 10.00
CA LYS A 19 -11.29 7.40 9.47
C LYS A 19 -11.04 7.35 7.97
N SER A 20 -10.77 8.49 7.32
CA SER A 20 -10.52 8.55 5.88
C SER A 20 -9.04 8.82 5.61
N ALA A 21 -8.38 7.88 4.95
CA ALA A 21 -7.00 8.00 4.50
C ALA A 21 -6.96 8.20 2.97
N PHE A 22 -6.54 9.37 2.52
CA PHE A 22 -6.31 9.67 1.11
C PHE A 22 -4.85 9.37 0.78
N VAL A 23 -4.61 8.28 0.06
CA VAL A 23 -3.27 7.67 -0.04
C VAL A 23 -2.57 7.90 -1.37
N GLY A 24 -3.23 8.55 -2.34
CA GLY A 24 -2.71 8.66 -3.70
C GLY A 24 -2.45 7.27 -4.29
N ASP A 25 -1.32 7.10 -4.94
CA ASP A 25 -0.99 5.83 -5.61
C ASP A 25 -0.15 4.89 -4.73
N THR A 26 -0.24 5.01 -3.40
CA THR A 26 0.48 4.13 -2.46
C THR A 26 -0.24 2.82 -2.18
N LEU A 27 -1.58 2.81 -2.16
CA LEU A 27 -2.36 1.65 -1.73
C LEU A 27 -3.70 1.58 -2.47
N PHE A 28 -3.96 0.44 -3.09
CA PHE A 28 -5.19 0.13 -3.82
C PHE A 28 -5.84 -1.13 -3.27
N PRO A 29 -7.11 -1.41 -3.61
CA PRO A 29 -7.63 -2.77 -3.50
C PRO A 29 -6.68 -3.75 -4.21
N GLY A 30 -6.21 -4.76 -3.50
CA GLY A 30 -5.34 -5.78 -4.05
C GLY A 30 -3.85 -5.45 -4.14
N GLY A 31 -3.35 -4.25 -3.81
CA GLY A 31 -1.90 -4.04 -3.88
C GLY A 31 -1.35 -2.64 -3.59
N PRO A 32 -0.01 -2.53 -3.54
CA PRO A 32 0.70 -1.25 -3.65
C PRO A 32 0.53 -0.64 -5.05
N GLY A 33 0.99 0.60 -5.23
CA GLY A 33 1.10 1.19 -6.56
C GLY A 33 2.25 0.61 -7.39
N HIS A 34 2.36 1.11 -8.62
CA HIS A 34 3.44 0.72 -9.51
C HIS A 34 4.81 1.14 -8.96
N SER A 35 5.75 0.19 -8.93
CA SER A 35 7.13 0.40 -8.44
C SER A 35 8.16 0.28 -9.57
N ARG A 36 9.10 1.23 -9.66
CA ARG A 36 10.08 1.26 -10.77
C ARG A 36 11.31 0.36 -10.56
N SER A 37 11.47 -0.19 -9.37
CA SER A 37 12.54 -1.12 -9.02
C SER A 37 12.16 -1.93 -7.78
N ASN A 38 12.85 -3.04 -7.55
CA ASN A 38 12.63 -3.89 -6.38
C ASN A 38 12.87 -3.14 -5.06
N ASP A 39 13.86 -2.25 -5.01
CA ASP A 39 14.12 -1.42 -3.82
C ASP A 39 12.97 -0.44 -3.54
N LEU A 40 12.36 0.13 -4.58
CA LEU A 40 11.19 1.01 -4.43
C LEU A 40 9.94 0.23 -4.02
N LEU A 41 9.74 -0.99 -4.54
CA LEU A 41 8.68 -1.87 -4.05
C LEU A 41 8.85 -2.18 -2.56
N LYS A 42 10.07 -2.55 -2.14
CA LYS A 42 10.38 -2.80 -0.73
C LYS A 42 10.12 -1.58 0.13
N GLN A 43 10.49 -0.38 -0.36
CA GLN A 43 10.20 0.87 0.32
C GLN A 43 8.69 1.12 0.44
N GLU A 44 7.93 0.87 -0.62
CA GLU A 44 6.48 1.04 -0.64
C GLU A 44 5.79 0.08 0.34
N ILE A 45 6.14 -1.20 0.32
CA ILE A 45 5.64 -2.20 1.26
C ILE A 45 6.00 -1.81 2.70
N ALA A 46 7.22 -1.31 2.94
CA ALA A 46 7.62 -0.83 4.26
C ALA A 46 6.79 0.38 4.70
N SER A 47 6.52 1.34 3.81
CA SER A 47 5.66 2.49 4.08
C SER A 47 4.23 2.06 4.44
N ILE A 48 3.64 1.14 3.67
CA ILE A 48 2.30 0.62 3.90
C ILE A 48 2.23 -0.10 5.24
N THR A 49 3.13 -1.06 5.49
CA THR A 49 3.08 -1.91 6.67
C THR A 49 3.43 -1.16 7.96
N THR A 50 4.33 -0.18 7.89
CA THR A 50 4.74 0.62 9.06
C THR A 50 3.73 1.72 9.40
N HIS A 51 3.15 2.36 8.39
CA HIS A 51 2.33 3.56 8.61
C HIS A 51 0.84 3.32 8.38
N LEU A 52 0.44 2.74 7.26
CA LEU A 52 -0.98 2.56 6.94
C LEU A 52 -1.58 1.41 7.73
N TYR A 53 -0.87 0.29 7.89
CA TYR A 53 -1.36 -0.85 8.68
C TYR A 53 -1.32 -0.62 10.19
N ALA A 54 -0.67 0.45 10.65
CA ALA A 54 -0.77 0.92 12.04
C ALA A 54 -2.07 1.70 12.31
N LEU A 55 -2.83 2.08 11.28
CA LEU A 55 -4.13 2.74 11.43
C LEU A 55 -5.20 1.72 11.89
N PRO A 56 -6.32 2.21 12.49
CA PRO A 56 -7.45 1.35 12.82
C PRO A 56 -7.97 0.59 11.60
N ASP A 57 -8.37 -0.66 11.80
CA ASP A 57 -8.83 -1.56 10.74
C ASP A 57 -10.04 -1.03 9.97
N ASP A 58 -10.90 -0.23 10.61
CA ASP A 58 -12.06 0.42 10.01
C ASP A 58 -11.76 1.76 9.30
N THR A 59 -10.47 2.09 9.14
CA THR A 59 -10.03 3.22 8.32
C THR A 59 -10.30 2.90 6.85
N ILE A 60 -11.02 3.79 6.18
CA ILE A 60 -11.31 3.72 4.75
C ILE A 60 -10.13 4.33 3.99
N VAL A 61 -9.62 3.57 3.03
CA VAL A 61 -8.55 3.97 2.12
C VAL A 61 -9.20 4.49 0.84
N TYR A 62 -8.84 5.73 0.50
CA TYR A 62 -9.20 6.41 -0.74
C TYR A 62 -7.95 6.54 -1.61
N PRO A 63 -7.77 5.65 -2.61
CA PRO A 63 -6.65 5.74 -3.52
C PRO A 63 -6.77 6.95 -4.47
N GLY A 64 -5.68 7.26 -5.18
CA GLY A 64 -5.66 8.29 -6.21
C GLY A 64 -6.59 7.99 -7.39
N HIS A 65 -6.90 6.71 -7.62
CA HIS A 65 -7.79 6.22 -8.66
C HIS A 65 -8.46 4.90 -8.28
N GLY A 66 -9.59 4.59 -8.92
CA GLY A 66 -10.31 3.33 -8.70
C GLY A 66 -11.13 3.31 -7.41
N ASP A 67 -11.41 2.10 -6.93
CA ASP A 67 -12.32 1.87 -5.81
C ASP A 67 -11.64 2.02 -4.44
N THR A 68 -12.44 2.33 -3.42
CA THR A 68 -11.99 2.39 -2.03
C THR A 68 -11.80 1.00 -1.42
N THR A 69 -10.93 0.88 -0.42
CA THR A 69 -10.81 -0.31 0.43
C THR A 69 -10.78 0.08 1.91
N THR A 70 -10.52 -0.89 2.80
CA THR A 70 -10.25 -0.65 4.22
C THR A 70 -8.89 -1.19 4.60
N ILE A 71 -8.32 -0.67 5.69
CA ILE A 71 -7.07 -1.22 6.25
C ILE A 71 -7.22 -2.69 6.59
N ALA A 72 -8.38 -3.11 7.14
CA ALA A 72 -8.66 -4.52 7.41
C ALA A 72 -8.57 -5.41 6.16
N ALA A 73 -9.23 -5.00 5.07
CA ALA A 73 -9.26 -5.76 3.83
C ALA A 73 -7.86 -5.86 3.20
N SER A 74 -7.15 -4.74 3.14
CA SER A 74 -5.79 -4.67 2.60
C SER A 74 -4.78 -5.50 3.40
N LYS A 75 -4.88 -5.54 4.74
CA LYS A 75 -4.08 -6.46 5.58
C LYS A 75 -4.34 -7.92 5.23
N ALA A 76 -5.61 -8.32 5.10
CA ALA A 76 -5.97 -9.70 4.78
C ALA A 76 -5.41 -10.14 3.41
N GLU A 77 -5.44 -9.25 2.42
CA GLU A 77 -4.83 -9.49 1.11
C GLU A 77 -3.30 -9.57 1.23
N TYR A 78 -2.67 -8.65 1.97
CA TYR A 78 -1.22 -8.67 2.19
C TYR A 78 -0.71 -9.93 2.89
N GLU A 79 -1.47 -10.55 3.80
CA GLU A 79 -1.08 -11.84 4.40
C GLU A 79 -0.94 -12.95 3.35
N VAL A 80 -1.75 -12.92 2.28
CA VAL A 80 -1.62 -13.85 1.15
C VAL A 80 -0.31 -13.61 0.41
N PHE A 81 0.05 -12.35 0.17
CA PHE A 81 1.31 -11.97 -0.45
C PHE A 81 2.51 -12.37 0.42
N ALA A 82 2.48 -12.04 1.70
CA ALA A 82 3.56 -12.29 2.65
C ALA A 82 3.83 -13.80 2.87
N GLY A 83 2.83 -14.65 2.64
CA GLY A 83 2.94 -16.10 2.73
C GLY A 83 3.54 -16.81 1.52
N LYS A 84 3.89 -16.08 0.44
CA LYS A 84 4.45 -16.64 -0.80
C LYS A 84 5.95 -16.36 -0.94
N ASP A 85 6.62 -17.20 -1.71
CA ASP A 85 7.96 -16.93 -2.21
C ASP A 85 7.89 -15.98 -3.42
N HIS A 86 8.74 -14.95 -3.42
CA HIS A 86 8.76 -13.93 -4.47
C HIS A 86 10.07 -13.95 -5.27
N PRO A 87 10.04 -13.62 -6.57
CA PRO A 87 11.26 -13.36 -7.34
C PRO A 87 12.11 -12.28 -6.67
N ALA A 88 13.44 -12.46 -6.67
CA ALA A 88 14.36 -11.52 -6.04
C ALA A 88 14.31 -10.11 -6.64
N ASP A 89 13.87 -10.00 -7.88
CA ASP A 89 13.75 -8.76 -8.66
C ASP A 89 12.29 -8.29 -8.83
N LEU A 90 11.33 -8.78 -8.05
CA LEU A 90 9.92 -8.39 -8.15
C LEU A 90 9.74 -6.86 -8.04
N HIS A 91 9.08 -6.26 -9.03
CA HIS A 91 8.68 -4.85 -9.08
C HIS A 91 7.66 -4.64 -10.21
N GLY A 92 7.20 -3.40 -10.40
CA GLY A 92 6.19 -3.05 -11.39
C GLY A 92 4.79 -3.09 -10.78
N ASP A 93 3.85 -3.69 -11.50
CA ASP A 93 2.46 -3.86 -11.07
C ASP A 93 2.34 -5.14 -10.24
N VAL A 94 2.44 -4.99 -8.92
CA VAL A 94 2.40 -6.10 -7.96
C VAL A 94 1.01 -6.18 -7.32
N SER A 95 0.47 -7.39 -7.27
CA SER A 95 -0.81 -7.69 -6.64
C SER A 95 -0.58 -8.57 -5.43
N TRP A 96 -1.17 -8.24 -4.28
CA TRP A 96 -1.08 -9.07 -3.09
C TRP A 96 -1.67 -10.48 -3.31
N LEU A 97 -2.70 -10.57 -4.15
CA LEU A 97 -3.41 -11.84 -4.40
C LEU A 97 -2.74 -12.67 -5.48
N GLU A 98 -2.15 -12.04 -6.50
CA GLU A 98 -1.69 -12.73 -7.70
C GLU A 98 -0.17 -12.88 -7.79
N SER A 99 0.59 -11.92 -7.25
CA SER A 99 2.05 -11.99 -7.21
C SER A 99 2.57 -12.98 -6.18
#